data_AF-K1QLL2-F1
#
_entry.id   AF-K1QLL2-F1
#
_cell.length_a   1.000
_cell.length_b   1.000
_cell.length_c   1.000
_cell.angle_alpha   90.00
_cell.angle_beta   90.00
_cell.angle_gamma   90.00
#
_symmetry.space_group_name_H-M   'P 1'
#
loop_
_entity.id
_entity.type
_entity.pdbx_description
1 polymer ?
#
loop_
_entity_poly.entity_id
_entity_poly.type
_entity_poly.pdbx_seq_one_letter_code
_entity_poly.pdbx_strand_id
1 'polypeptide(L)'
;MTCTSFTNVSYQPPIVSICINNPSHMHELLLRTQQFAIHVLKQNQVGYGLDFSKHIETEECQFKNIPHALTNEGIPIIYDCAAVMECRAHSVHTVGDHHVWYGSVFNAEISESEDNPLLYYIRSFRSVGDEIFIQAFEDATLPFEDWTHEAHLRMAWNYITEYGKQGAIPHIRLGIQNFNEQNKDKVKFGFHETITMFYIAEVAHAIKKSPGVSSFEEFLERNRYLLDKTVIAQYYSHNHLYSDSARHQFVQPDLKQLPS
;
A
#
# COMPACT_ATOMS: atom_id res chain seq x y z
N MET A 1 13.19 5.57 17.25
CA MET A 1 13.38 6.46 16.09
C MET A 1 12.86 5.74 14.85
N THR A 2 12.20 6.46 13.94
CA THR A 2 11.80 5.93 12.63
C THR A 2 12.96 6.04 11.64
N CYS A 3 13.23 4.95 10.91
CA CYS A 3 14.33 4.86 9.98
C CYS A 3 13.85 4.15 8.70
N THR A 4 14.20 4.69 7.54
CA THR A 4 13.83 4.14 6.23
C THR A 4 15.04 3.69 5.41
N SER A 5 16.26 3.85 5.95
CA SER A 5 17.53 3.43 5.34
C SER A 5 17.90 1.98 5.68
N PHE A 6 16.96 1.22 6.23
CA PHE A 6 17.14 -0.19 6.53
C PHE A 6 17.42 -0.99 5.25
N THR A 7 18.40 -1.89 5.29
CA THR A 7 18.71 -2.80 4.17
C THR A 7 19.38 -4.08 4.67
N ASN A 8 19.09 -5.21 4.01
CA ASN A 8 19.82 -6.47 4.23
C ASN A 8 21.19 -6.41 3.54
N VAL A 9 22.26 -6.77 4.26
CA VAL A 9 23.65 -6.64 3.77
C VAL A 9 24.30 -8.00 3.52
N SER A 10 24.11 -8.96 4.42
CA SER A 10 24.71 -10.29 4.32
C SER A 10 23.77 -11.35 4.86
N TYR A 11 23.81 -12.54 4.25
CA TYR A 11 23.10 -13.71 4.73
C TYR A 11 23.90 -14.50 5.78
N GLN A 12 25.22 -14.66 5.59
CA GLN A 12 26.06 -15.45 6.49
C GLN A 12 27.42 -14.76 6.76
N PRO A 13 27.62 -14.17 7.96
CA PRO A 13 26.63 -14.02 9.03
C PRO A 13 25.47 -13.08 8.61
N PRO A 14 24.29 -13.18 9.26
CA PRO A 14 23.15 -12.33 8.95
C PRO A 14 23.44 -10.89 9.42
N ILE A 15 23.63 -9.98 8.46
CA ILE A 15 23.94 -8.57 8.71
C ILE A 15 22.93 -7.69 8.00
N VAL A 16 22.47 -6.67 8.71
CA VAL A 16 21.62 -5.58 8.21
C VAL A 16 22.30 -4.23 8.41
N SER A 17 21.87 -3.20 7.69
CA SER A 17 22.36 -1.83 7.85
C SER A 17 21.25 -0.83 8.16
N ILE A 18 21.56 0.20 8.94
CA ILE A 18 20.76 1.41 9.12
C ILE A 18 21.66 2.65 9.08
N CYS A 19 21.17 3.75 8.52
CA CYS A 19 21.89 5.04 8.51
C CYS A 19 21.27 5.98 9.55
N ILE A 20 22.11 6.54 10.41
CA ILE A 20 21.69 7.40 11.51
C ILE A 20 22.47 8.70 11.46
N ASN A 21 21.76 9.83 11.55
CA ASN A 21 22.37 11.15 11.58
C ASN A 21 23.32 11.28 12.78
N ASN A 22 24.48 11.88 12.56
CA ASN A 22 25.47 12.16 13.59
C ASN A 22 25.77 13.67 13.63
N PRO A 23 25.46 14.38 14.74
CA PRO A 23 24.97 13.85 16.01
C PRO A 23 23.45 13.62 16.02
N SER A 24 23.02 12.62 16.79
CA SER A 24 21.60 12.45 17.17
C SER A 24 21.49 11.70 18.48
N HIS A 25 20.36 11.84 19.17
CA HIS A 25 20.10 11.13 20.42
C HIS A 25 20.19 9.60 20.25
N MET A 26 19.63 9.06 19.17
CA MET A 26 19.77 7.62 18.88
C MET A 26 21.22 7.23 18.65
N HIS A 27 22.00 8.06 17.96
CA HIS A 27 23.42 7.78 17.76
C HIS A 27 24.17 7.61 19.09
N GLU A 28 23.93 8.50 20.05
CA GLU A 28 24.53 8.40 21.39
C GLU A 28 24.07 7.15 22.16
N LEU A 29 22.79 6.80 22.08
CA LEU A 29 22.27 5.57 22.70
C LEU A 29 22.94 4.32 22.14
N LEU A 30 23.03 4.20 20.80
CA LEU A 30 23.64 3.05 20.16
C LEU A 30 25.12 2.91 20.44
N LEU A 31 25.84 4.04 20.57
CA LEU A 31 27.25 4.02 20.99
C LEU A 31 27.41 3.43 22.40
N ARG A 32 26.45 3.64 23.29
CA ARG A 32 26.48 3.12 24.66
C ARG A 32 26.01 1.67 24.75
N THR A 33 24.91 1.32 24.07
CA THR A 33 24.29 0.00 24.22
C THR A 33 24.90 -1.05 23.31
N GLN A 34 25.38 -0.67 22.11
CA GLN A 34 25.83 -1.57 21.05
C GLN A 34 24.77 -2.61 20.63
N GLN A 35 23.51 -2.37 20.99
CA GLN A 35 22.39 -3.28 20.75
C GLN A 35 21.15 -2.48 20.35
N PHE A 36 20.39 -3.03 19.42
CA PHE A 36 19.17 -2.40 18.90
C PHE A 36 18.23 -3.43 18.29
N ALA A 37 16.95 -3.07 18.22
CA ALA A 37 15.95 -3.82 17.47
C ALA A 37 15.47 -3.01 16.27
N ILE A 38 15.29 -3.68 15.14
CA ILE A 38 14.64 -3.14 13.94
C ILE A 38 13.21 -3.67 13.92
N HIS A 39 12.25 -2.75 13.87
CA HIS A 39 10.82 -3.06 13.83
C HIS A 39 10.29 -2.73 12.44
N VAL A 40 9.82 -3.73 11.72
CA VAL A 40 9.08 -3.57 10.47
C VAL A 40 7.62 -3.35 10.85
N LEU A 41 7.16 -2.11 10.73
CA LEU A 41 5.80 -1.73 11.13
C LEU A 41 4.75 -2.30 10.19
N LYS A 42 3.54 -2.54 10.70
CA LYS A 42 2.34 -2.87 9.90
C LYS A 42 1.59 -1.64 9.43
N GLN A 43 0.69 -1.80 8.47
CA GLN A 43 -0.16 -0.73 7.95
C GLN A 43 -0.94 0.04 9.04
N ASN A 44 -1.43 -0.64 10.06
CA ASN A 44 -2.16 -0.03 11.18
C ASN A 44 -1.25 0.73 12.19
N GLN A 45 0.09 0.64 12.05
CA GLN A 45 1.07 1.22 12.97
C GLN A 45 1.69 2.55 12.47
N VAL A 46 1.02 3.26 11.55
CA VAL A 46 1.44 4.59 11.07
C VAL A 46 1.69 5.56 12.23
N GLY A 47 0.84 5.52 13.26
CA GLY A 47 0.99 6.35 14.46
C GLY A 47 2.35 6.17 15.13
N TYR A 48 2.86 4.93 15.20
CA TYR A 48 4.15 4.63 15.82
C TYR A 48 5.28 5.24 15.00
N GLY A 49 5.24 5.07 13.68
CA GLY A 49 6.22 5.69 12.77
C GLY A 49 6.26 7.21 12.90
N LEU A 50 5.11 7.87 13.10
CA LEU A 50 5.06 9.32 13.33
C LEU A 50 5.61 9.71 14.71
N ASP A 51 5.25 8.99 15.76
CA ASP A 51 5.69 9.30 17.12
C ASP A 51 7.21 9.10 17.29
N PHE A 52 7.77 8.06 16.67
CA PHE A 52 9.21 7.84 16.64
C PHE A 52 9.98 8.74 15.67
N SER A 53 9.30 9.56 14.85
CA SER A 53 9.92 10.59 13.99
C SER A 53 9.98 11.97 14.66
N LYS A 54 9.22 12.20 15.73
CA LYS A 54 9.20 13.48 16.44
C LYS A 54 10.41 13.63 17.35
N HIS A 55 10.89 14.86 17.51
CA HIS A 55 11.80 15.21 18.59
C HIS A 55 10.98 15.27 19.89
N ILE A 56 11.32 14.44 20.88
CA ILE A 56 10.61 14.37 22.16
C ILE A 56 11.62 14.69 23.28
N GLU A 57 11.13 15.28 24.39
CA GLU A 57 11.96 15.70 25.53
C GLU A 57 12.50 14.50 26.35
N THR A 58 11.78 13.38 26.44
CA THR A 58 12.18 12.19 27.22
C THR A 58 11.77 10.86 26.59
N GLU A 59 12.49 9.78 26.91
CA GLU A 59 12.24 8.40 26.44
C GLU A 59 10.89 7.84 26.93
N GLU A 60 10.52 8.10 28.18
CA GLU A 60 9.24 7.68 28.78
C GLU A 60 8.03 8.23 28.02
N CYS A 61 8.14 9.45 27.48
CA CYS A 61 7.09 10.04 26.67
C CYS A 61 6.94 9.35 25.30
N GLN A 62 8.02 8.80 24.74
CA GLN A 62 8.01 8.18 23.42
C GLN A 62 7.31 6.81 23.41
N PHE A 63 7.41 6.06 24.52
CA PHE A 63 6.80 4.72 24.64
C PHE A 63 5.47 4.70 25.40
N LYS A 64 5.02 5.82 25.98
CA LYS A 64 3.87 5.91 26.90
C LYS A 64 2.59 5.21 26.40
N ASN A 65 2.29 5.30 25.10
CA ASN A 65 1.07 4.75 24.50
C ASN A 65 1.35 3.61 23.51
N ILE A 66 2.56 3.03 23.53
CA ILE A 66 2.99 2.00 22.59
C ILE A 66 3.18 0.71 23.37
N PRO A 67 2.35 -0.33 23.15
CA PRO A 67 2.53 -1.63 23.80
C PRO A 67 3.92 -2.21 23.47
N HIS A 68 4.74 -2.45 24.48
CA HIS A 68 6.10 -2.97 24.34
C HIS A 68 6.53 -3.77 25.57
N ALA A 69 7.61 -4.54 25.41
CA ALA A 69 8.36 -5.17 26.50
C ALA A 69 9.86 -4.99 26.31
N LEU A 70 10.63 -5.20 27.39
CA LEU A 70 12.08 -5.31 27.32
C LEU A 70 12.47 -6.78 27.19
N THR A 71 13.43 -7.08 26.34
CA THR A 71 14.10 -8.40 26.33
C THR A 71 14.96 -8.59 27.56
N ASN A 72 15.51 -9.80 27.75
CA ASN A 72 16.45 -10.08 28.84
C ASN A 72 17.71 -9.20 28.75
N GLU A 73 18.05 -8.77 27.55
CA GLU A 73 19.16 -7.87 27.21
C GLU A 73 18.79 -6.38 27.37
N GLY A 74 17.54 -6.07 27.73
CA GLY A 74 17.04 -4.71 27.93
C GLY A 74 16.68 -3.98 26.64
N ILE A 75 16.48 -4.70 25.53
CA ILE A 75 16.10 -4.09 24.24
C ILE A 75 14.57 -3.90 24.22
N PRO A 76 14.04 -2.70 23.90
CA PRO A 76 12.61 -2.49 23.78
C PRO A 76 12.06 -3.09 22.48
N ILE A 77 11.06 -3.97 22.62
CA ILE A 77 10.36 -4.65 21.54
C ILE A 77 8.91 -4.18 21.50
N ILE A 78 8.52 -3.57 20.38
CA ILE A 78 7.14 -3.14 20.10
C ILE A 78 6.33 -4.35 19.67
N TYR A 79 5.15 -4.53 20.24
CA TYR A 79 4.28 -5.64 19.88
C TYR A 79 3.61 -5.45 18.51
N ASP A 80 3.24 -6.59 17.92
CA ASP A 80 2.43 -6.65 16.70
C ASP A 80 3.08 -5.98 15.47
N CYS A 81 4.41 -5.86 15.43
CA CYS A 81 5.11 -5.49 14.22
C CYS A 81 5.12 -6.66 13.21
N ALA A 82 5.19 -6.34 11.91
CA ALA A 82 5.24 -7.35 10.85
C ALA A 82 6.48 -8.25 10.97
N ALA A 83 7.60 -7.65 11.38
CA ALA A 83 8.80 -8.37 11.79
C ALA A 83 9.60 -7.56 12.81
N VAL A 84 10.35 -8.25 13.66
CA VAL A 84 11.30 -7.66 14.61
C VAL A 84 12.62 -8.39 14.48
N MET A 85 13.73 -7.64 14.39
CA MET A 85 15.08 -8.18 14.34
C MET A 85 15.93 -7.58 15.44
N GLU A 86 16.44 -8.40 16.34
CA GLU A 86 17.38 -7.98 17.38
C GLU A 86 18.81 -8.10 16.87
N CYS A 87 19.54 -7.00 17.02
CA CYS A 87 20.85 -6.81 16.43
C CYS A 87 21.88 -6.40 17.49
N ARG A 88 23.10 -6.90 17.32
CA ARG A 88 24.31 -6.35 17.96
C ARG A 88 25.10 -5.56 16.93
N ALA A 89 25.68 -4.44 17.34
CA ALA A 89 26.55 -3.67 16.47
C ALA A 89 27.72 -4.55 15.98
N HIS A 90 27.87 -4.62 14.66
CA HIS A 90 28.94 -5.35 13.97
C HIS A 90 30.07 -4.39 13.56
N SER A 91 29.71 -3.28 12.90
CA SER A 91 30.63 -2.19 12.56
C SER A 91 29.87 -0.89 12.34
N VAL A 92 30.58 0.23 12.43
CA VAL A 92 30.04 1.58 12.21
C VAL A 92 30.97 2.36 11.32
N HIS A 93 30.44 2.97 10.27
CA HIS A 93 31.22 3.74 9.30
C HIS A 93 30.65 5.15 9.13
N THR A 94 31.49 6.16 9.23
CA THR A 94 31.11 7.55 8.95
C THR A 94 30.99 7.77 7.45
N VAL A 95 29.83 8.25 7.01
CA VAL A 95 29.53 8.60 5.62
C VAL A 95 28.83 9.96 5.62
N GLY A 96 29.61 11.02 5.35
CA GLY A 96 29.10 12.39 5.40
C GLY A 96 28.66 12.78 6.81
N ASP A 97 27.41 13.23 6.93
CA ASP A 97 26.74 13.59 8.18
C ASP A 97 26.05 12.41 8.88
N HIS A 98 26.15 11.19 8.32
CA HIS A 98 25.55 9.99 8.90
C HIS A 98 26.60 8.96 9.30
N HIS A 99 26.26 8.13 10.27
CA HIS A 99 26.92 6.85 10.52
C HIS A 99 26.07 5.72 9.96
N VAL A 100 26.69 4.89 9.13
CA VAL A 100 26.13 3.61 8.69
C VAL A 100 26.47 2.57 9.75
N TRP A 101 25.44 2.06 10.41
CA TRP A 101 25.54 1.00 11.40
C TRP A 101 25.24 -0.32 10.73
N TYR A 102 26.16 -1.27 10.84
CA TYR A 102 25.94 -2.66 10.48
C TYR A 102 25.61 -3.44 11.75
N GLY A 103 24.48 -4.14 11.75
CA GLY A 103 24.01 -4.97 12.86
C GLY A 103 24.04 -6.44 12.51
N SER A 104 24.68 -7.26 13.35
CA SER A 104 24.55 -8.72 13.28
C SER A 104 23.24 -9.13 13.94
N VAL A 105 22.37 -9.78 13.19
CA VAL A 105 21.08 -10.27 13.68
C VAL A 105 21.31 -11.53 14.51
N PHE A 106 20.78 -11.58 15.73
CA PHE A 106 20.88 -12.75 16.60
C PHE A 106 19.52 -13.35 17.00
N ASN A 107 18.44 -12.55 16.91
CA ASN A 107 17.06 -13.03 17.00
C ASN A 107 16.22 -12.33 15.94
N ALA A 108 15.23 -13.04 15.39
CA ALA A 108 14.28 -12.49 14.44
C ALA A 108 12.92 -13.16 14.60
N GLU A 109 11.88 -12.34 14.69
CA GLU A 109 10.49 -12.76 14.79
C GLU A 109 9.70 -12.18 13.62
N ILE A 110 8.82 -12.98 13.03
CA ILE A 110 7.93 -12.57 11.96
C ILE A 110 6.50 -12.82 12.44
N SER A 111 5.63 -11.84 12.24
CA SER A 111 4.22 -11.99 12.59
C SER A 111 3.54 -12.98 11.64
N GLU A 112 2.71 -13.87 12.19
CA GLU A 112 1.87 -14.80 11.41
C GLU A 112 0.58 -14.14 10.86
N SER A 113 0.30 -12.88 11.23
CA SER A 113 -0.90 -12.17 10.78
C SER A 113 -0.86 -11.84 9.29
N GLU A 114 -2.03 -11.76 8.64
CA GLU A 114 -2.17 -11.34 7.24
C GLU A 114 -1.98 -9.84 6.98
N ASP A 115 -1.71 -9.03 8.02
CA ASP A 115 -1.53 -7.58 7.88
C ASP A 115 -0.26 -7.23 7.09
N ASN A 116 -0.42 -6.42 6.04
CA ASN A 116 0.69 -6.02 5.18
C ASN A 116 1.68 -5.09 5.90
N PRO A 117 3.00 -5.22 5.61
CA PRO A 117 4.00 -4.30 6.13
C PRO A 117 3.78 -2.87 5.62
N LEU A 118 4.16 -1.89 6.45
CA LEU A 118 4.07 -0.48 6.16
C LEU A 118 5.21 -0.05 5.22
N LEU A 119 4.84 0.46 4.05
CA LEU A 119 5.77 1.03 3.09
C LEU A 119 5.91 2.54 3.34
N TYR A 120 7.13 3.08 3.21
CA TYR A 120 7.35 4.53 3.14
C TYR A 120 7.92 4.90 1.76
N TYR A 121 7.09 5.55 0.93
CA TYR A 121 7.42 5.87 -0.46
C TYR A 121 6.87 7.25 -0.85
N ILE A 122 7.66 8.06 -1.56
CA ILE A 122 7.36 9.47 -1.93
C ILE A 122 6.90 10.27 -0.69
N ARG A 123 7.67 10.17 0.40
CA ARG A 123 7.42 10.89 1.66
C ARG A 123 6.05 10.60 2.32
N SER A 124 5.40 9.50 1.94
CA SER A 124 4.10 9.09 2.47
C SER A 124 4.12 7.61 2.88
N PHE A 125 3.26 7.25 3.84
CA PHE A 125 3.04 5.87 4.25
C PHE A 125 2.03 5.17 3.32
N ARG A 126 2.28 3.90 3.00
CA ARG A 126 1.51 3.06 2.07
C ARG A 126 1.46 1.61 2.55
N SER A 127 0.63 0.78 1.92
CA SER A 127 0.54 -0.67 2.15
C SER A 127 1.13 -1.46 0.97
N VAL A 128 1.63 -2.67 1.26
CA VAL A 128 2.03 -3.64 0.22
C VAL A 128 0.79 -4.39 -0.27
N GLY A 129 0.63 -4.53 -1.59
CA GLY A 129 -0.44 -5.32 -2.20
C GLY A 129 -1.06 -4.68 -3.45
N ASP A 130 -1.23 -3.36 -3.44
CA ASP A 130 -1.83 -2.67 -4.59
C ASP A 130 -0.85 -2.52 -5.76
N GLU A 131 0.43 -2.29 -5.50
CA GLU A 131 1.49 -2.24 -6.52
C GLU A 131 1.75 -3.63 -7.15
N ILE A 132 1.63 -4.71 -6.37
CA ILE A 132 1.75 -6.09 -6.88
C ILE A 132 0.54 -6.44 -7.76
N PHE A 133 -0.67 -6.06 -7.34
CA PHE A 133 -1.88 -6.29 -8.12
C PHE A 133 -1.88 -5.50 -9.44
N ILE A 134 -1.55 -4.20 -9.39
CA ILE A 134 -1.48 -3.36 -10.60
C ILE A 134 -0.40 -3.85 -11.55
N GLN A 135 0.79 -4.19 -11.05
CA GLN A 135 1.86 -4.75 -11.88
C GLN A 135 1.42 -6.06 -12.54
N ALA A 136 0.82 -6.99 -11.79
CA ALA A 136 0.33 -8.25 -12.34
C ALA A 136 -0.78 -8.06 -13.40
N PHE A 137 -1.61 -7.04 -13.23
CA PHE A 137 -2.61 -6.66 -14.23
C PHE A 137 -1.95 -6.05 -15.49
N GLU A 138 -1.02 -5.10 -15.33
CA GLU A 138 -0.33 -4.44 -16.44
C GLU A 138 0.52 -5.42 -17.27
N ASP A 139 1.22 -6.34 -16.60
CA ASP A 139 2.02 -7.40 -17.23
C ASP A 139 1.19 -8.57 -17.75
N ALA A 140 -0.13 -8.54 -17.52
CA ALA A 140 -1.07 -9.62 -17.84
C ALA A 140 -0.70 -10.99 -17.22
N THR A 141 -0.07 -10.96 -16.04
CA THR A 141 0.28 -12.17 -15.26
C THR A 141 -0.73 -12.50 -14.17
N LEU A 142 -1.70 -11.62 -13.88
CA LEU A 142 -2.81 -11.91 -12.98
C LEU A 142 -3.62 -13.12 -13.50
N PRO A 143 -3.89 -14.16 -12.69
CA PRO A 143 -4.76 -15.26 -13.10
C PRO A 143 -6.12 -14.75 -13.55
N PHE A 144 -6.64 -15.29 -14.66
CA PHE A 144 -7.85 -14.77 -15.28
C PHE A 144 -9.09 -14.95 -14.38
N GLU A 145 -9.11 -16.02 -13.60
CA GLU A 145 -10.10 -16.28 -12.55
C GLU A 145 -10.16 -15.19 -11.47
N ASP A 146 -9.03 -14.50 -11.24
CA ASP A 146 -8.92 -13.40 -10.27
C ASP A 146 -9.31 -12.05 -10.87
N TRP A 147 -9.49 -11.97 -12.21
CA TRP A 147 -9.99 -10.79 -12.91
C TRP A 147 -11.51 -10.59 -12.75
N THR A 148 -11.94 -10.55 -11.49
CA THR A 148 -13.33 -10.41 -11.05
C THR A 148 -13.80 -8.96 -11.15
N HIS A 149 -15.08 -8.73 -10.86
CA HIS A 149 -15.61 -7.36 -10.77
C HIS A 149 -14.95 -6.55 -9.66
N GLU A 150 -14.67 -7.17 -8.53
CA GLU A 150 -13.93 -6.55 -7.44
C GLU A 150 -12.52 -6.13 -7.88
N ALA A 151 -11.84 -6.97 -8.67
CA ALA A 151 -10.54 -6.63 -9.25
C ALA A 151 -10.63 -5.44 -10.21
N HIS A 152 -11.70 -5.30 -11.01
CA HIS A 152 -11.91 -4.10 -11.84
C HIS A 152 -12.07 -2.84 -10.97
N LEU A 153 -12.82 -2.92 -9.86
CA LEU A 153 -12.99 -1.81 -8.92
C LEU A 153 -11.66 -1.46 -8.23
N ARG A 154 -10.88 -2.46 -7.82
CA ARG A 154 -9.55 -2.28 -7.23
C ARG A 154 -8.60 -1.58 -8.18
N MET A 155 -8.55 -2.04 -9.42
CA MET A 155 -7.74 -1.43 -10.48
C MET A 155 -8.15 0.03 -10.72
N ALA A 156 -9.46 0.30 -10.84
CA ALA A 156 -9.95 1.67 -11.01
C ALA A 156 -9.63 2.56 -9.80
N TRP A 157 -9.80 2.05 -8.58
CA TRP A 157 -9.50 2.78 -7.35
C TRP A 157 -8.02 3.19 -7.31
N ASN A 158 -7.10 2.25 -7.56
CA ASN A 158 -5.65 2.51 -7.59
C ASN A 158 -5.25 3.58 -8.61
N TYR A 159 -5.70 3.48 -9.86
CA TYR A 159 -5.37 4.51 -10.84
C TYR A 159 -5.99 5.87 -10.51
N ILE A 160 -7.22 5.91 -9.96
CA ILE A 160 -7.88 7.18 -9.63
C ILE A 160 -7.24 7.84 -8.41
N THR A 161 -6.82 7.08 -7.39
CA THR A 161 -6.14 7.63 -6.21
C THR A 161 -4.75 8.17 -6.57
N GLU A 162 -4.06 7.57 -7.54
CA GLU A 162 -2.73 8.00 -7.97
C GLU A 162 -2.77 9.15 -8.99
N TYR A 163 -3.58 9.03 -10.05
CA TYR A 163 -3.56 9.96 -11.19
C TYR A 163 -4.75 10.91 -11.23
N GLY A 164 -5.71 10.77 -10.30
CA GLY A 164 -7.00 11.44 -10.38
C GLY A 164 -7.87 10.89 -11.52
N LYS A 165 -9.18 11.21 -11.50
CA LYS A 165 -10.16 10.67 -12.49
C LYS A 165 -9.71 10.83 -13.95
N GLN A 166 -9.25 12.02 -14.33
CA GLN A 166 -8.87 12.29 -15.73
C GLN A 166 -7.56 11.62 -16.12
N GLY A 167 -6.58 11.59 -15.21
CA GLY A 167 -5.31 10.91 -15.44
C GLY A 167 -5.46 9.40 -15.52
N ALA A 168 -6.38 8.81 -14.75
CA ALA A 168 -6.61 7.36 -14.69
C ALA A 168 -7.23 6.76 -15.97
N ILE A 169 -8.08 7.51 -16.69
CA ILE A 169 -8.82 7.02 -17.86
C ILE A 169 -7.94 6.31 -18.89
N PRO A 170 -6.83 6.89 -19.41
CA PRO A 170 -5.99 6.22 -20.39
C PRO A 170 -5.38 4.92 -19.87
N HIS A 171 -4.94 4.88 -18.60
CA HIS A 171 -4.35 3.67 -17.99
C HIS A 171 -5.38 2.54 -17.87
N ILE A 172 -6.57 2.86 -17.36
CA ILE A 172 -7.65 1.89 -17.20
C ILE A 172 -8.07 1.30 -18.56
N ARG A 173 -8.28 2.15 -19.56
CA ARG A 173 -8.75 1.72 -20.88
C ARG A 173 -7.72 0.83 -21.57
N LEU A 174 -6.46 1.28 -21.64
CA LEU A 174 -5.38 0.53 -22.29
C LEU A 174 -5.07 -0.76 -21.53
N GLY A 175 -5.03 -0.71 -20.19
CA GLY A 175 -4.77 -1.88 -19.36
C GLY A 175 -5.80 -2.98 -19.58
N ILE A 176 -7.11 -2.65 -19.56
CA ILE A 176 -8.17 -3.67 -19.77
C ILE A 176 -8.07 -4.26 -21.18
N GLN A 177 -7.83 -3.42 -22.18
CA GLN A 177 -7.68 -3.88 -23.57
C GLN A 177 -6.49 -4.82 -23.74
N ASN A 178 -5.33 -4.46 -23.19
CA ASN A 178 -4.13 -5.31 -23.21
C ASN A 178 -4.35 -6.63 -22.47
N PHE A 179 -4.90 -6.57 -21.26
CA PHE A 179 -5.20 -7.76 -20.45
C PHE A 179 -6.16 -8.72 -21.16
N ASN A 180 -7.20 -8.18 -21.79
CA ASN A 180 -8.16 -8.96 -22.57
C ASN A 180 -7.53 -9.61 -23.81
N GLU A 181 -6.65 -8.90 -24.52
CA GLU A 181 -5.96 -9.46 -25.70
C GLU A 181 -5.07 -10.64 -25.32
N GLN A 182 -4.30 -10.52 -24.23
CA GLN A 182 -3.46 -11.60 -23.71
C GLN A 182 -4.25 -12.79 -23.19
N ASN A 183 -5.52 -12.58 -22.84
CA ASN A 183 -6.44 -13.62 -22.35
C ASN A 183 -7.61 -13.90 -23.30
N LYS A 184 -7.45 -13.62 -24.61
CA LYS A 184 -8.55 -13.68 -25.59
C LYS A 184 -9.31 -15.00 -25.64
N ASP A 185 -8.64 -16.11 -25.36
CA ASP A 185 -9.25 -17.45 -25.34
C ASP A 185 -10.21 -17.65 -24.15
N LYS A 186 -10.09 -16.82 -23.11
CA LYS A 186 -10.91 -16.88 -21.88
C LYS A 186 -11.97 -15.77 -21.82
N VAL A 187 -11.78 -14.67 -22.54
CA VAL A 187 -12.68 -13.51 -22.54
C VAL A 187 -13.97 -13.83 -23.29
N LYS A 188 -15.10 -13.88 -22.57
CA LYS A 188 -16.44 -14.08 -23.17
C LYS A 188 -16.99 -12.80 -23.81
N PHE A 189 -16.81 -11.68 -23.13
CA PHE A 189 -17.28 -10.37 -23.56
C PHE A 189 -16.09 -9.43 -23.49
N GLY A 190 -15.63 -8.96 -24.65
CA GLY A 190 -14.52 -8.01 -24.73
C GLY A 190 -14.84 -6.66 -24.09
N PHE A 191 -13.89 -5.73 -24.22
CA PHE A 191 -13.99 -4.38 -23.66
C PHE A 191 -15.29 -3.65 -24.05
N HIS A 192 -15.85 -2.88 -23.10
CA HIS A 192 -17.08 -2.11 -23.27
C HIS A 192 -16.91 -0.70 -22.70
N GLU A 193 -16.76 0.28 -23.58
CA GLU A 193 -16.37 1.65 -23.24
C GLU A 193 -17.35 2.30 -22.25
N THR A 194 -18.66 2.24 -22.50
CA THR A 194 -19.66 2.88 -21.62
C THR A 194 -19.70 2.29 -20.21
N ILE A 195 -19.59 0.97 -20.07
CA ILE A 195 -19.56 0.30 -18.76
C ILE A 195 -18.29 0.70 -17.99
N THR A 196 -17.13 0.67 -18.66
CA THR A 196 -15.86 1.09 -18.03
C THR A 196 -15.94 2.53 -17.54
N MET A 197 -16.40 3.46 -18.38
CA MET A 197 -16.50 4.87 -18.02
C MET A 197 -17.54 5.15 -16.93
N PHE A 198 -18.63 4.37 -16.89
CA PHE A 198 -19.60 4.41 -15.79
C PHE A 198 -18.95 4.07 -14.45
N TYR A 199 -18.23 2.94 -14.35
CA TYR A 199 -17.59 2.54 -13.10
C TYR A 199 -16.43 3.46 -12.71
N ILE A 200 -15.68 4.02 -13.66
CA ILE A 200 -14.69 5.08 -13.36
C ILE A 200 -15.37 6.28 -12.69
N ALA A 201 -16.54 6.70 -13.18
CA ALA A 201 -17.28 7.82 -12.59
C ALA A 201 -17.79 7.50 -11.18
N GLU A 202 -18.37 6.31 -10.96
CA GLU A 202 -18.85 5.86 -9.65
C GLU A 202 -17.72 5.72 -8.63
N VAL A 203 -16.59 5.10 -9.00
CA VAL A 203 -15.42 4.95 -8.12
C VAL A 203 -14.84 6.34 -7.76
N ALA A 204 -14.68 7.23 -8.74
CA ALA A 204 -14.19 8.60 -8.48
C ALA A 204 -15.12 9.37 -7.53
N HIS A 205 -16.44 9.22 -7.68
CA HIS A 205 -17.42 9.85 -6.80
C HIS A 205 -17.36 9.27 -5.38
N ALA A 206 -17.24 7.94 -5.25
CA ALA A 206 -17.10 7.25 -3.98
C ALA A 206 -15.81 7.66 -3.24
N ILE A 207 -14.68 7.80 -3.94
CA ILE A 207 -13.41 8.28 -3.38
C ILE A 207 -13.60 9.68 -2.79
N LYS A 208 -14.22 10.59 -3.55
CA LYS A 208 -14.51 11.97 -3.09
C LYS A 208 -15.40 12.01 -1.85
N LYS A 209 -16.31 11.05 -1.71
CA LYS A 209 -17.19 10.90 -0.54
C LYS A 209 -16.57 10.16 0.65
N SER A 210 -15.39 9.57 0.48
CA SER A 210 -14.72 8.75 1.48
C SER A 210 -13.35 9.35 1.87
N PRO A 211 -13.28 10.58 2.41
CA PRO A 211 -12.01 11.18 2.78
C PRO A 211 -11.32 10.38 3.88
N GLY A 212 -10.00 10.29 3.81
CA GLY A 212 -9.16 9.62 4.81
C GLY A 212 -9.09 8.10 4.71
N VAL A 213 -9.73 7.48 3.70
CA VAL A 213 -9.57 6.05 3.43
C VAL A 213 -8.18 5.76 2.87
N SER A 214 -7.53 4.73 3.41
CA SER A 214 -6.11 4.43 3.11
C SER A 214 -5.87 3.08 2.44
N SER A 215 -6.90 2.24 2.30
CA SER A 215 -6.83 0.96 1.60
C SER A 215 -8.06 0.71 0.71
N PHE A 216 -7.91 -0.19 -0.26
CA PHE A 216 -9.02 -0.61 -1.10
C PHE A 216 -10.09 -1.36 -0.30
N GLU A 217 -9.70 -2.17 0.68
CA GLU A 217 -10.62 -2.97 1.50
C GLU A 217 -11.53 -2.05 2.33
N GLU A 218 -10.96 -1.03 2.97
CA GLU A 218 -11.71 -0.01 3.71
C GLU A 218 -12.61 0.80 2.76
N PHE A 219 -12.10 1.15 1.57
CA PHE A 219 -12.89 1.83 0.53
C PHE A 219 -14.12 1.02 0.15
N LEU A 220 -13.94 -0.28 -0.11
CA LEU A 220 -15.00 -1.17 -0.55
C LEU A 220 -16.02 -1.44 0.56
N GLU A 221 -15.58 -1.58 1.82
CA GLU A 221 -16.47 -1.74 2.97
C GLU A 221 -17.42 -0.54 3.14
N ARG A 222 -16.93 0.68 2.91
CA ARG A 222 -17.76 1.90 2.97
C ARG A 222 -18.65 2.07 1.74
N ASN A 223 -18.27 1.49 0.60
CA ASN A 223 -18.91 1.69 -0.69
C ASN A 223 -19.41 0.37 -1.31
N ARG A 224 -19.94 -0.56 -0.48
CA ARG A 224 -20.36 -1.91 -0.90
C ARG A 224 -21.35 -1.93 -2.07
N TYR A 225 -22.08 -0.85 -2.29
CA TYR A 225 -22.98 -0.72 -3.43
C TYR A 225 -22.25 -0.86 -4.79
N LEU A 226 -20.94 -0.57 -4.86
CA LEU A 226 -20.14 -0.73 -6.08
C LEU A 226 -20.02 -2.19 -6.52
N LEU A 227 -20.16 -3.15 -5.60
CA LEU A 227 -20.17 -4.59 -5.90
C LEU A 227 -21.42 -5.04 -6.65
N ASP A 228 -22.51 -4.28 -6.57
CA ASP A 228 -23.75 -4.57 -7.28
C ASP A 228 -23.62 -4.18 -8.77
N LYS A 229 -23.46 -5.19 -9.62
CA LYS A 229 -23.38 -5.02 -11.08
C LYS A 229 -24.64 -4.45 -11.70
N THR A 230 -25.77 -4.50 -10.99
CA THR A 230 -27.06 -4.04 -11.49
C THR A 230 -27.26 -2.54 -11.29
N VAL A 231 -26.39 -1.86 -10.53
CA VAL A 231 -26.50 -0.42 -10.26
C VAL A 231 -26.52 0.42 -11.54
N ILE A 232 -25.82 -0.01 -12.59
CA ILE A 232 -25.79 0.67 -13.90
C ILE A 232 -27.17 0.73 -14.57
N ALA A 233 -28.07 -0.21 -14.28
CA ALA A 233 -29.43 -0.25 -14.82
C ALA A 233 -30.32 0.88 -14.25
N GLN A 234 -29.89 1.55 -13.19
CA GLN A 234 -30.55 2.77 -12.68
C GLN A 234 -30.24 3.99 -13.55
N TYR A 235 -29.19 3.92 -14.38
CA TYR A 235 -28.68 5.03 -15.19
C TYR A 235 -28.96 4.81 -16.69
N TYR A 236 -28.90 3.56 -17.16
CA TYR A 236 -29.08 3.23 -18.57
C TYR A 236 -30.27 2.31 -18.80
N SER A 237 -31.06 2.59 -19.84
CA SER A 237 -31.97 1.60 -20.40
C SER A 237 -31.20 0.49 -21.12
N HIS A 238 -31.79 -0.71 -21.19
CA HIS A 238 -31.13 -1.88 -21.77
C HIS A 238 -30.67 -1.65 -23.22
N ASN A 239 -31.57 -1.14 -24.07
CA ASN A 239 -31.26 -0.90 -25.50
C ASN A 239 -30.19 0.17 -25.69
N HIS A 240 -30.14 1.17 -24.80
CA HIS A 240 -29.14 2.23 -24.87
C HIS A 240 -27.75 1.70 -24.46
N LEU A 241 -27.67 0.97 -23.34
CA LEU A 241 -26.43 0.41 -22.81
C LEU A 241 -25.79 -0.61 -23.74
N TYR A 242 -26.59 -1.48 -24.36
CA TYR A 242 -26.11 -2.57 -25.22
C TYR A 242 -26.13 -2.22 -26.72
N SER A 243 -26.23 -0.92 -27.05
CA SER A 243 -26.05 -0.44 -28.42
C SER A 243 -24.61 -0.60 -28.89
N ASP A 244 -24.40 -0.75 -30.20
CA ASP A 244 -23.05 -0.84 -30.79
C ASP A 244 -22.20 0.41 -30.47
N SER A 245 -22.84 1.59 -30.47
CA SER A 245 -22.22 2.84 -30.06
C SER A 245 -21.72 2.78 -28.62
N ALA A 246 -22.55 2.35 -27.66
CA ALA A 246 -22.19 2.32 -26.25
C ALA A 246 -21.00 1.38 -25.96
N ARG A 247 -20.79 0.36 -26.81
CA ARG A 247 -19.65 -0.55 -26.69
C ARG A 247 -18.33 0.11 -27.04
N HIS A 248 -18.31 0.95 -28.09
CA HIS A 248 -17.07 1.50 -28.66
C HIS A 248 -16.77 2.93 -28.22
N GLN A 249 -17.80 3.70 -27.84
CA GLN A 249 -17.67 5.07 -27.37
C GLN A 249 -18.55 5.30 -26.14
N PHE A 250 -18.11 6.18 -25.24
CA PHE A 250 -18.90 6.54 -24.08
C PHE A 250 -20.16 7.30 -24.52
N VAL A 251 -21.33 6.76 -24.15
CA VAL A 251 -22.61 7.45 -24.30
C VAL A 251 -23.11 7.86 -22.92
N GLN A 252 -23.70 9.05 -22.82
CA GLN A 252 -24.27 9.52 -21.56
C GLN A 252 -25.49 8.67 -21.18
N PRO A 253 -25.76 8.46 -19.87
CA PRO A 253 -26.94 7.72 -19.44
C PRO A 253 -28.24 8.45 -19.78
N ASP A 254 -29.28 7.67 -20.09
CA ASP A 254 -30.60 8.13 -20.55
C ASP A 254 -31.67 8.14 -19.44
N LEU A 255 -31.46 7.45 -18.32
CA LEU A 255 -32.42 7.39 -17.20
C LEU A 255 -32.05 8.34 -16.05
N LYS A 256 -30.76 8.44 -15.72
CA LYS A 256 -30.27 9.22 -14.58
C LYS A 256 -28.87 9.77 -14.88
N GLN A 257 -28.59 11.01 -14.48
CA GLN A 257 -27.26 11.59 -14.65
C GLN A 257 -26.22 10.91 -13.77
N LEU A 258 -24.99 10.77 -14.28
CA LEU A 258 -23.85 10.30 -13.50
C LEU A 258 -23.59 11.23 -12.30
N PRO A 259 -23.12 10.69 -11.17
CA PRO A 259 -22.76 11.50 -10.03
C PRO A 259 -21.56 12.43 -10.32
N SER A 260 -21.62 13.65 -9.78
CA SER A 260 -20.62 14.73 -9.90
C SER A 260 -19.58 14.76 -8.77
#